data_AF-A0A959T8A9-F1
#
_entry.id   AF-A0A959T8A9-F1
#
_cell.length_a   1.000
_cell.length_b   1.000
_cell.length_c   1.000
_cell.angle_alpha   90.00
_cell.angle_beta   90.00
_cell.angle_gamma   90.00
#
_symmetry.space_group_name_H-M   'P 1'
#
loop_
_entity.id
_entity.type
_entity.pdbx_description
1 polymer ?
#
loop_
_entity_poly.entity_id
_entity_poly.type
_entity_poly.pdbx_seq_one_letter_code
_entity_poly.pdbx_strand_id
1 'polypeptide(L)'
;QGKYIVTMDPLDGSSNIDVNVSIGTIFSIYRRVSKGEHLMPEDFLQPGTAQVAAGYVIYGSSTMLVYTTGHGVNGFTLDPSIGTFCLSHP
;
A
#
# COMPACT_ATOMS: atom_id res chain seq x y z
N GLN A 1 19.46 -9.15 -5.53
CA GLN A 1 18.97 -7.81 -5.95
C GLN A 1 17.46 -7.78 -5.94
N GLY A 2 16.86 -6.68 -5.46
CA GLY A 2 15.40 -6.49 -5.44
C GLY A 2 14.83 -6.23 -6.84
N LYS A 3 13.72 -6.89 -7.16
CA LYS A 3 13.02 -6.79 -8.46
C LYS A 3 11.91 -5.73 -8.50
N TYR A 4 11.55 -5.22 -7.32
CA TYR A 4 10.42 -4.32 -7.14
C TYR A 4 10.84 -3.11 -6.32
N ILE A 5 10.13 -2.01 -6.57
CA ILE A 5 10.22 -0.76 -5.83
C ILE A 5 8.91 -0.60 -5.08
N VAL A 6 9.00 -0.30 -3.78
CA VAL A 6 7.85 0.03 -2.96
C VAL A 6 7.95 1.49 -2.58
N THR A 7 6.96 2.28 -2.95
CA THR A 7 6.79 3.66 -2.50
C THR A 7 5.64 3.68 -1.49
N MET A 8 5.83 4.36 -0.36
CA MET A 8 4.86 4.36 0.74
C MET A 8 4.72 5.76 1.32
N ASP A 9 3.48 6.17 1.58
CA ASP A 9 3.17 7.19 2.59
C ASP A 9 2.85 6.45 3.89
N PRO A 10 3.74 6.53 4.91
CA PRO A 10 3.58 5.76 6.13
C PRO A 10 2.34 6.18 6.93
N LEU A 11 1.92 7.44 6.84
CA LEU A 11 0.83 7.98 7.65
C LEU A 11 0.11 9.15 6.94
N ASP A 12 -0.76 8.79 6.00
CA ASP A 12 -1.68 9.71 5.36
C ASP A 12 -2.75 10.18 6.35
N GLY A 13 -3.11 11.46 6.23
CA GLY A 13 -4.02 12.11 7.16
C GLY A 13 -3.43 12.37 8.55
N SER A 14 -2.10 12.42 8.70
CA SER A 14 -1.45 12.69 9.99
C SER A 14 -1.93 13.96 10.71
N SER A 15 -2.38 14.99 9.99
CA SER A 15 -3.01 16.19 10.59
C SER A 15 -4.33 15.92 11.30
N ASN A 16 -4.95 14.76 11.05
CA ASN A 16 -6.22 14.35 11.64
C ASN A 16 -6.05 13.51 12.92
N ILE A 17 -4.81 13.24 13.33
CA ILE A 17 -4.50 12.51 14.57
C ILE A 17 -5.15 13.20 15.77
N ASP A 18 -5.09 14.53 15.83
CA ASP A 18 -5.57 15.32 16.96
C ASP A 18 -7.10 15.35 17.10
N VAL A 19 -7.82 15.00 16.04
CA VAL A 19 -9.30 14.96 16.01
C VAL A 19 -9.86 13.54 15.96
N ASN A 20 -9.01 12.52 16.12
CA ASN A 20 -9.37 11.10 16.16
C ASN A 20 -10.20 10.64 14.94
N VAL A 21 -9.89 11.21 13.77
CA VAL A 21 -10.46 10.79 12.48
C VAL A 21 -9.58 9.70 11.88
N SER A 22 -10.14 8.85 11.02
CA SER A 22 -9.40 7.77 10.38
C SER A 22 -8.18 8.27 9.62
N ILE A 23 -7.05 7.59 9.84
CA ILE A 23 -5.76 7.79 9.17
C ILE A 23 -5.38 6.50 8.44
N GLY A 24 -4.34 6.54 7.61
CA GLY A 24 -3.97 5.36 6.85
C GLY A 24 -2.52 5.33 6.38
N THR A 25 -2.15 4.20 5.81
CA THR A 25 -0.88 4.03 5.10
C THR A 25 -1.21 3.75 3.65
N ILE A 26 -0.56 4.44 2.71
CA ILE A 26 -0.76 4.22 1.27
C ILE A 26 0.53 3.64 0.71
N PHE A 27 0.43 2.62 -0.14
CA PHE A 27 1.60 2.04 -0.80
C PHE A 27 1.34 1.75 -2.27
N SER A 28 2.42 1.77 -3.03
CA SER A 28 2.45 1.45 -4.46
C SER A 28 3.69 0.64 -4.78
N ILE A 29 3.54 -0.34 -5.68
CA ILE A 29 4.57 -1.31 -6.04
C ILE A 29 4.79 -1.23 -7.54
N TYR A 30 6.04 -0.99 -7.93
CA TYR A 30 6.51 -0.99 -9.32
C TYR A 30 7.53 -2.10 -9.55
N ARG A 31 7.68 -2.54 -10.80
CA ARG A 31 8.87 -3.30 -11.20
C ARG A 31 10.05 -2.34 -11.32
N ARG A 32 11.20 -2.76 -10.84
CA ARG A 32 12.46 -2.05 -11.08
C ARG A 32 12.78 -2.06 -12.58
N VAL A 33 13.21 -0.92 -13.13
CA VAL A 33 13.52 -0.78 -14.57
C VAL A 33 15.02 -0.71 -14.84
N SER A 34 15.80 -0.25 -13.86
CA SER A 34 17.26 -0.24 -13.94
C SER A 34 17.84 -1.66 -13.89
N LYS A 35 18.86 -1.90 -14.71
CA LYS A 35 19.56 -3.20 -14.81
C LYS A 35 20.87 -3.25 -14.00
N GLY A 36 21.29 -2.12 -13.44
CA GLY A 36 22.54 -1.99 -12.69
C GLY A 36 22.40 -2.46 -11.24
N GLU A 37 23.49 -2.39 -10.48
CA GLU A 37 23.46 -2.73 -9.06
C GLU A 37 22.71 -1.68 -8.23
N HIS A 38 22.92 -0.40 -8.56
CA HIS A 38 22.34 0.73 -7.85
C HIS A 38 20.95 1.12 -8.35
N LEU A 39 20.12 1.59 -7.42
CA LEU A 39 18.82 2.19 -7.74
C LEU A 39 19.03 3.52 -8.44
N MET A 40 18.21 3.78 -9.44
CA MET A 40 18.22 5.04 -10.19
C MET A 40 16.91 5.81 -9.98
N PRO A 41 16.88 7.14 -10.14
CA PRO A 41 15.64 7.92 -10.02
C PRO A 41 14.50 7.41 -10.91
N GLU A 42 14.82 6.88 -12.09
CA GLU A 42 13.84 6.30 -13.03
C GLU A 42 13.13 5.06 -12.46
N ASP A 43 13.72 4.38 -11.47
CA ASP A 43 13.05 3.27 -10.78
C ASP A 43 11.85 3.75 -9.96
N PHE A 44 11.85 5.01 -9.51
CA PHE A 44 10.79 5.63 -8.72
C PHE A 44 9.84 6.48 -9.56
N LEU A 45 10.36 7.18 -10.57
CA LEU A 45 9.62 8.12 -11.41
C LEU A 45 8.96 7.43 -12.60
N GLN A 46 8.15 6.41 -12.32
CA GLN A 46 7.37 5.67 -13.32
C GLN A 46 5.93 6.18 -13.40
N PRO A 47 5.24 6.09 -14.56
CA PRO A 47 3.84 6.46 -14.65
C PRO A 47 2.99 5.52 -13.77
N GLY A 48 1.89 6.02 -13.20
CA GLY A 48 1.00 5.23 -12.35
C GLY A 48 0.40 4.00 -13.05
N THR A 49 0.30 4.00 -14.38
CA THR A 49 -0.10 2.84 -15.18
C THR A 49 0.92 1.70 -15.19
N ALA A 50 2.15 1.92 -14.71
CA ALA A 50 3.19 0.90 -14.56
C ALA A 50 3.16 0.19 -13.19
N GLN A 51 2.24 0.57 -12.30
CA GLN A 51 2.05 -0.10 -11.01
C GLN A 51 1.65 -1.56 -11.23
N VAL A 52 2.30 -2.47 -10.51
CA VAL A 52 1.94 -3.89 -10.51
C VAL A 52 1.01 -4.26 -9.35
N ALA A 53 1.02 -3.45 -8.29
CA ALA A 53 0.10 -3.53 -7.19
C ALA A 53 0.06 -2.19 -6.45
N ALA A 54 -1.07 -1.88 -5.86
CA ALA A 54 -1.23 -0.72 -4.99
C ALA A 54 -2.30 -1.03 -3.95
N GLY A 55 -2.25 -0.30 -2.85
CA GLY A 55 -3.23 -0.46 -1.79
C GLY A 55 -3.04 0.55 -0.68
N TYR A 56 -3.93 0.46 0.28
CA TYR A 56 -3.86 1.25 1.49
C TYR A 56 -4.32 0.41 2.69
N VAL A 57 -3.88 0.84 3.88
CA VAL A 57 -4.39 0.36 5.16
C VAL A 57 -5.11 1.52 5.81
N ILE A 58 -6.36 1.32 6.22
CA ILE A 58 -7.10 2.31 7.02
C ILE A 58 -7.04 1.89 8.48
N TYR A 59 -6.66 2.83 9.34
CA TYR A 59 -6.71 2.73 10.80
C TYR A 59 -7.92 3.53 11.30
N GLY A 60 -9.08 2.85 11.37
CA GLY A 60 -10.34 3.42 11.85
C GLY A 60 -10.91 2.63 13.03
N SER A 61 -12.25 2.56 13.11
CA SER A 61 -12.94 1.66 14.06
C SER A 61 -12.61 0.18 13.83
N SER A 62 -12.15 -0.16 12.63
CA SER A 62 -11.54 -1.43 12.28
C SER A 62 -10.35 -1.18 11.37
N THR A 63 -9.30 -1.99 11.52
CA THR A 63 -8.14 -1.92 10.61
C THR A 63 -8.43 -2.73 9.36
N MET A 64 -8.38 -2.09 8.20
CA MET A 64 -8.64 -2.75 6.92
C MET A 64 -7.49 -2.55 5.95
N LEU A 65 -7.07 -3.64 5.30
CA LEU A 65 -6.16 -3.64 4.16
C LEU A 65 -6.99 -3.74 2.89
N VAL A 66 -6.86 -2.77 1.99
CA VAL A 66 -7.48 -2.80 0.67
C VAL A 66 -6.39 -2.74 -0.38
N TYR A 67 -6.34 -3.70 -1.30
CA TYR A 67 -5.32 -3.72 -2.35
C TYR A 67 -5.80 -4.34 -3.67
N THR A 68 -5.05 -4.05 -4.73
CA THR A 68 -5.24 -4.59 -6.07
C THR A 68 -3.90 -5.00 -6.69
N THR A 69 -3.94 -6.00 -7.56
CA THR A 69 -2.85 -6.41 -8.46
C THR A 69 -3.24 -6.27 -9.94
N GLY A 70 -4.24 -5.42 -10.23
CA GLY A 70 -4.79 -5.20 -11.58
C GLY A 70 -5.98 -6.08 -11.97
N HIS A 71 -6.40 -7.01 -11.10
CA HIS A 71 -7.52 -7.93 -11.35
C HIS A 71 -8.60 -7.79 -10.27
N GLY A 72 -9.23 -6.62 -10.22
CA GLY A 72 -10.19 -6.27 -9.16
C GLY A 72 -9.52 -5.74 -7.90
N VAL A 73 -10.33 -5.39 -6.90
CA VAL A 73 -9.90 -4.77 -5.63
C VAL A 73 -10.46 -5.61 -4.50
N ASN A 74 -9.62 -6.02 -3.56
CA ASN A 74 -10.04 -6.85 -2.42
C ASN A 74 -9.80 -6.10 -1.11
N GLY A 75 -10.77 -6.19 -0.21
CA GLY A 75 -10.72 -5.66 1.15
C GLY A 75 -10.63 -6.76 2.19
N PHE A 76 -9.71 -6.60 3.14
CA PHE A 76 -9.46 -7.51 4.24
C PHE A 76 -9.57 -6.76 5.55
N THR A 77 -10.25 -7.32 6.53
CA THR A 77 -10.38 -6.75 7.87
C THR A 77 -9.45 -7.50 8.82
N LEU A 78 -8.69 -6.78 9.64
CA LEU A 78 -7.84 -7.36 10.68
C LEU A 78 -8.70 -7.91 11.81
N ASP A 79 -8.56 -9.20 12.10
CA ASP A 79 -8.99 -9.79 13.37
C ASP A 79 -7.85 -9.63 14.39
N PRO A 80 -8.00 -8.76 15.41
CA PRO A 80 -6.96 -8.51 16.39
C PRO A 80 -6.73 -9.68 17.34
N SER A 81 -7.70 -10.61 17.48
CA SER A 81 -7.57 -11.77 18.37
C SER A 81 -6.56 -12.80 17.87
N ILE A 82 -6.41 -12.90 16.54
CA ILE A 82 -5.48 -13.81 15.86
C ILE A 82 -4.40 -13.08 15.05
N GLY A 83 -4.44 -11.75 15.00
CA GLY A 83 -3.45 -10.92 14.30
C GLY A 83 -3.43 -11.11 12.78
N THR A 84 -4.57 -11.43 12.16
CA THR A 84 -4.64 -11.83 10.74
C THR A 84 -5.68 -11.00 9.97
N PHE A 85 -5.34 -10.63 8.73
CA PHE A 85 -6.27 -9.99 7.80
C PHE A 85 -7.14 -11.05 7.11
N CYS A 86 -8.45 -10.99 7.34
CA CYS A 86 -9.44 -11.90 6.75
C CYS A 86 -10.18 -11.22 5.59
N LEU A 87 -10.35 -11.93 4.47
CA LEU A 87 -11.10 -11.41 3.32
C LEU A 87 -12.54 -11.08 3.75
N SER A 88 -12.95 -9.83 3.57
CA SER A 88 -14.27 -9.34 3.97
C SER A 88 -15.04 -8.72 2.81
N HIS A 89 -14.34 -8.23 1.76
CA HIS A 89 -14.94 -7.58 0.59
C HIS A 89 -14.21 -8.04 -0.69
N PRO A 90 -14.76 -8.99 -1.45
CA PRO A 90 -14.18 -9.52 -2.68
C PRO A 90 -14.46 -8.65 -3.93
#